data_AF-A0A934ZEI7-F1
#
_entry.id   AF-A0A934ZEI7-F1
#
_cell.length_a   1.000
_cell.length_b   1.000
_cell.length_c   1.000
_cell.angle_alpha   90.00
_cell.angle_beta   90.00
_cell.angle_gamma   90.00
#
_symmetry.space_group_name_H-M   'P 1'
#
loop_
_entity.id
_entity.type
_entity.pdbx_description
1 polymer ?
#
loop_
_entity_poly.entity_id
_entity_poly.type
_entity_poly.pdbx_seq_one_letter_code
_entity_poly.pdbx_strand_id
1 'polypeptide(L)'
;MSSSPGGVLLILHAHLPYVRHPEHDDHLEERWLFEAMLECYLPLVAVLDALSPYNPARLTLSLSPSLVAMLDDALLRARFERHLDRLDALCAALRGDELPRPALDAHVAALRHARLTWSRIGADLPGAFARLAREGRLSLWTTALTHALLPLFTAQPWFIDAQVALAVATHTRRFGAAPEGFWLPECGIAPGVDVALADHGIYATVLESHALLYGHPRPPDATARPVVTPAGVACFGRDVDAAASVWSREVGYPSNAIYRDFHEDVGYRAPLSLLVDFLAADGSRSPTGIKLWRVTDHQGSPKQPWNPTLARSLALAHARDFADRCARRLDALSQRGVTGPVIVAPYDAELFGHWWFEGTTFLAGLLAALGPRAITPTDYLSRYGSLPRVVPNASTWGEGGHLARWVHPSTTGMLRAVDDSVRALPASAVGLAARCQCLRELMLMAASDWPFLVRGDTAADYARSRVEDHRAAFLSLLSGADPTARSRRYGWPADDVLDDVLARAVW
;
A
#
# COMPACT_ATOMS: atom_id res chain seq x y z
N MET A 1 11.53 7.36 -37.38
CA MET A 1 10.51 7.17 -36.32
C MET A 1 11.11 7.67 -35.03
N SER A 2 10.65 8.83 -34.54
CA SER A 2 11.15 9.46 -33.32
C SER A 2 10.98 8.50 -32.15
N SER A 3 12.08 7.99 -31.58
CA SER A 3 12.07 7.14 -30.39
C SER A 3 11.38 7.91 -29.27
N SER A 4 10.30 7.38 -28.70
CA SER A 4 9.52 8.06 -27.67
C SER A 4 10.42 8.43 -26.47
N PRO A 5 10.42 9.71 -26.03
CA PRO A 5 11.36 10.21 -25.03
C PRO A 5 10.98 9.74 -23.63
N GLY A 6 11.62 8.66 -23.16
CA GLY A 6 11.52 8.21 -21.77
C GLY A 6 10.10 8.01 -21.23
N GLY A 7 9.94 7.98 -19.91
CA GLY A 7 8.62 7.88 -19.29
C GLY A 7 8.60 8.14 -17.79
N VAL A 8 7.40 8.24 -17.25
CA VAL A 8 7.12 8.36 -15.81
C VAL A 8 6.40 7.08 -15.38
N LEU A 9 6.98 6.39 -14.40
CA LEU A 9 6.42 5.21 -13.77
C LEU A 9 5.74 5.65 -12.48
N LEU A 10 4.41 5.79 -12.51
CA LEU A 10 3.61 6.01 -11.31
C LEU A 10 3.27 4.64 -10.70
N ILE A 11 3.74 4.40 -9.48
CA ILE A 11 3.59 3.11 -8.80
C ILE A 11 2.94 3.37 -7.43
N LEU A 12 1.73 2.87 -7.22
CA LEU A 12 1.03 2.99 -5.95
C LEU A 12 1.12 1.67 -5.21
N HIS A 13 1.51 1.72 -3.94
CA HIS A 13 1.52 0.56 -3.05
C HIS A 13 0.34 0.63 -2.08
N ALA A 14 -0.65 -0.23 -2.26
CA ALA A 14 -1.80 -0.34 -1.39
C ALA A 14 -1.64 -1.53 -0.43
N HIS A 15 -1.52 -1.23 0.85
CA HIS A 15 -1.30 -2.21 1.89
C HIS A 15 -1.93 -1.80 3.22
N LEU A 16 -2.49 -2.80 3.88
CA LEU A 16 -2.86 -2.74 5.29
C LEU A 16 -2.47 -4.07 5.94
N PRO A 17 -2.02 -4.05 7.20
CA PRO A 17 -1.87 -5.28 7.97
C PRO A 17 -3.22 -5.99 8.04
N TYR A 18 -3.18 -7.32 8.16
CA TYR A 18 -4.41 -8.08 8.25
C TYR A 18 -5.14 -7.81 9.58
N VAL A 19 -6.27 -7.09 9.51
CA VAL A 19 -7.11 -6.71 10.65
C VAL A 19 -8.52 -7.22 10.40
N ARG A 20 -8.94 -8.21 11.19
CA ARG A 20 -10.26 -8.82 11.13
C ARG A 20 -10.60 -9.42 12.49
N HIS A 21 -11.63 -8.88 13.13
CA HIS A 21 -12.04 -9.26 14.48
C HIS A 21 -13.50 -9.73 14.48
N PRO A 22 -13.78 -10.99 14.07
CA PRO A 22 -15.14 -11.54 14.11
C PRO A 22 -15.68 -11.68 15.54
N GLU A 23 -14.82 -11.70 16.55
CA GLU A 23 -15.17 -11.78 17.97
C GLU A 23 -15.80 -10.48 18.55
N HIS A 24 -15.73 -9.36 17.83
CA HIS A 24 -16.23 -8.06 18.26
C HIS A 24 -17.18 -7.49 17.20
N ASP A 25 -18.27 -6.82 17.58
CA ASP A 25 -19.24 -6.27 16.61
C ASP A 25 -18.74 -5.02 15.85
N ASP A 26 -17.91 -4.20 16.50
CA ASP A 26 -17.17 -3.06 15.96
C ASP A 26 -15.76 -3.08 16.57
N HIS A 27 -14.74 -2.76 15.77
CA HIS A 27 -13.35 -2.69 16.21
C HIS A 27 -12.67 -1.49 15.52
N LEU A 28 -11.96 -0.66 16.28
CA LEU A 28 -11.48 0.64 15.80
C LEU A 28 -10.52 0.48 14.61
N GLU A 29 -9.63 -0.51 14.68
CA GLU A 29 -8.60 -0.79 13.68
C GLU A 29 -9.19 -1.31 12.36
N GLU A 30 -10.41 -1.87 12.35
CA GLU A 30 -11.10 -2.19 11.09
C GLU A 30 -11.49 -0.93 10.32
N ARG A 31 -11.61 0.23 10.99
CA ARG A 31 -11.91 1.51 10.33
C ARG A 31 -10.78 1.96 9.42
N TRP A 32 -9.53 1.52 9.65
CA TRP A 32 -8.42 1.79 8.72
C TRP A 32 -8.73 1.30 7.31
N LEU A 33 -9.32 0.09 7.20
CA LEU A 33 -9.76 -0.47 5.93
C LEU A 33 -10.91 0.36 5.33
N PHE A 34 -11.91 0.70 6.13
CA PHE A 34 -13.09 1.43 5.65
C PHE A 34 -12.74 2.83 5.15
N GLU A 35 -11.88 3.54 5.88
CA GLU A 35 -11.36 4.85 5.48
C GLU A 35 -10.53 4.76 4.20
N ALA A 36 -9.65 3.75 4.08
CA ALA A 36 -8.88 3.54 2.85
C ALA A 36 -9.78 3.19 1.65
N MET A 37 -10.80 2.37 1.84
CA MET A 37 -11.80 2.05 0.81
C MET A 37 -12.56 3.31 0.35
N LEU A 38 -13.06 4.09 1.29
CA LEU A 38 -13.87 5.29 1.04
C LEU A 38 -13.06 6.43 0.42
N GLU A 39 -11.89 6.73 0.99
CA GLU A 39 -11.13 7.94 0.66
C GLU A 39 -10.08 7.68 -0.43
N CYS A 40 -9.59 6.45 -0.61
CA CYS A 40 -8.55 6.12 -1.59
C CYS A 40 -9.03 5.18 -2.69
N TYR A 41 -9.43 3.94 -2.36
CA TYR A 41 -9.57 2.90 -3.37
C TYR A 41 -10.78 3.05 -4.28
N LEU A 42 -11.96 3.41 -3.74
CA LEU A 42 -13.14 3.69 -4.55
C LEU A 42 -12.93 4.93 -5.43
N PRO A 43 -12.41 6.06 -4.91
CA PRO A 43 -11.98 7.18 -5.75
C PRO A 43 -10.96 6.80 -6.82
N LEU A 44 -9.98 5.94 -6.52
CA LEU A 44 -8.98 5.50 -7.49
C LEU A 44 -9.63 4.73 -8.66
N VAL A 45 -10.57 3.82 -8.38
CA VAL A 45 -11.37 3.15 -9.42
C VAL A 45 -12.11 4.18 -10.27
N ALA A 46 -12.75 5.18 -9.64
CA ALA A 46 -13.47 6.22 -10.36
C ALA A 46 -12.55 7.08 -11.24
N VAL A 47 -11.35 7.42 -10.77
CA VAL A 47 -10.33 8.15 -11.56
C VAL A 47 -9.92 7.35 -12.79
N LEU A 48 -9.60 6.07 -12.62
CA LEU A 48 -9.15 5.20 -13.71
C LEU A 48 -10.25 4.92 -14.73
N ASP A 49 -11.50 4.75 -14.29
CA ASP A 49 -12.67 4.61 -15.18
C ASP A 49 -12.95 5.90 -15.96
N ALA A 50 -12.67 7.07 -15.39
CA ALA A 50 -12.89 8.36 -16.04
C ALA A 50 -11.81 8.74 -17.06
N LEU A 51 -10.67 8.03 -17.10
CA LEU A 51 -9.66 8.29 -18.13
C LEU A 51 -10.25 8.02 -19.52
N SER A 52 -9.99 8.93 -20.47
CA SER A 52 -10.41 8.75 -21.85
C SER A 52 -9.89 7.42 -22.40
N PRO A 53 -10.69 6.62 -23.13
CA PRO A 53 -10.19 5.44 -23.84
C PRO A 53 -9.05 5.75 -24.82
N TYR A 54 -8.94 7.03 -25.25
CA TYR A 54 -7.87 7.52 -26.11
C TYR A 54 -6.65 8.05 -25.33
N ASN A 55 -6.70 8.07 -23.99
CA ASN A 55 -5.55 8.41 -23.17
C ASN A 55 -4.79 7.12 -22.83
N PRO A 56 -3.59 6.89 -23.39
CA PRO A 56 -2.80 5.68 -23.13
C PRO A 56 -2.05 5.73 -21.79
N ALA A 57 -2.33 6.70 -20.91
CA ALA A 57 -1.72 6.78 -19.59
C ALA A 57 -2.00 5.52 -18.77
N ARG A 58 -0.94 4.93 -18.22
CA ARG A 58 -1.02 3.74 -17.37
C ARG A 58 -0.47 3.99 -15.98
N LEU A 59 -1.04 3.29 -15.01
CA LEU A 59 -0.65 3.28 -13.61
C LEU A 59 -0.21 1.88 -13.21
N THR A 60 0.75 1.74 -12.30
CA THR A 60 1.03 0.47 -11.64
C THR A 60 0.46 0.51 -10.22
N LEU A 61 -0.28 -0.52 -9.83
CA LEU A 61 -0.82 -0.66 -8.47
C LEU A 61 -0.37 -2.01 -7.90
N SER A 62 0.38 -1.95 -6.80
CA SER A 62 0.65 -3.11 -5.96
C SER A 62 -0.47 -3.26 -4.95
N LEU A 63 -1.08 -4.45 -4.88
CA LEU A 63 -2.04 -4.82 -3.85
C LEU A 63 -1.43 -5.92 -2.99
N SER A 64 -1.29 -5.67 -1.69
CA SER A 64 -0.83 -6.70 -0.77
C SER A 64 -1.85 -7.84 -0.64
N PRO A 65 -1.41 -9.10 -0.54
CA PRO A 65 -2.34 -10.22 -0.33
C PRO A 65 -3.18 -10.09 0.95
N SER A 66 -2.62 -9.53 2.03
CA SER A 66 -3.37 -9.21 3.26
C SER A 66 -4.52 -8.23 3.01
N LEU A 67 -4.30 -7.19 2.21
CA LEU A 67 -5.35 -6.24 1.84
C LEU A 67 -6.41 -6.90 0.96
N VAL A 68 -6.00 -7.66 -0.06
CA VAL A 68 -6.95 -8.38 -0.94
C VAL A 68 -7.82 -9.34 -0.13
N ALA A 69 -7.24 -10.04 0.85
CA ALA A 69 -7.97 -10.88 1.80
C ALA A 69 -9.13 -10.14 2.47
N MET A 70 -8.83 -8.96 3.02
CA MET A 70 -9.79 -8.15 3.75
C MET A 70 -10.86 -7.56 2.83
N LEU A 71 -10.47 -7.14 1.62
CA LEU A 71 -11.39 -6.64 0.60
C LEU A 71 -12.32 -7.75 0.06
N ASP A 72 -11.92 -9.02 0.15
CA ASP A 72 -12.74 -10.18 -0.24
C ASP A 72 -13.61 -10.74 0.88
N ASP A 73 -13.39 -10.33 2.12
CA ASP A 73 -14.11 -10.87 3.27
C ASP A 73 -15.53 -10.31 3.39
N ALA A 74 -16.51 -11.22 3.42
CA ALA A 74 -17.93 -10.86 3.47
C ALA A 74 -18.33 -10.10 4.74
N LEU A 75 -17.71 -10.41 5.89
CA LEU A 75 -17.98 -9.72 7.15
C LEU A 75 -17.51 -8.27 7.07
N LEU A 76 -16.28 -8.04 6.59
CA LEU A 76 -15.71 -6.70 6.43
C LEU A 76 -16.47 -5.87 5.40
N ARG A 77 -16.92 -6.47 4.28
CA ARG A 77 -17.81 -5.80 3.31
C ARG A 77 -19.12 -5.35 3.94
N ALA A 78 -19.78 -6.22 4.71
CA ALA A 78 -21.00 -5.87 5.41
C ALA A 78 -20.79 -4.79 6.49
N ARG A 79 -19.62 -4.79 7.16
CA ARG A 79 -19.23 -3.74 8.13
C ARG A 79 -18.94 -2.41 7.45
N PHE A 80 -18.31 -2.43 6.28
CA PHE A 80 -18.08 -1.25 5.46
C PHE A 80 -19.41 -0.59 5.07
N GLU A 81 -20.40 -1.35 4.61
CA GLU A 81 -21.72 -0.81 4.28
C GLU A 81 -22.41 -0.15 5.49
N ARG A 82 -22.37 -0.81 6.66
CA ARG A 82 -22.85 -0.20 7.91
C ARG A 82 -22.08 1.06 8.28
N HIS A 83 -20.77 1.09 8.03
CA HIS A 83 -19.95 2.27 8.28
C HIS A 83 -20.38 3.45 7.37
N LEU A 84 -20.67 3.20 6.09
CA LEU A 84 -21.23 4.23 5.20
C LEU A 84 -22.59 4.73 5.71
N ASP A 85 -23.45 3.85 6.22
CA ASP A 85 -24.76 4.24 6.77
C ASP A 85 -24.61 5.14 8.01
N ARG A 86 -23.66 4.79 8.89
CA ARG A 86 -23.30 5.63 10.05
C ARG A 86 -22.81 7.01 9.62
N LEU A 87 -21.98 7.09 8.58
CA LEU A 87 -21.48 8.36 8.06
C LEU A 87 -22.59 9.22 7.44
N ASP A 88 -23.54 8.63 6.73
CA ASP A 88 -24.71 9.35 6.20
C ASP A 88 -25.56 9.94 7.33
N ALA A 89 -25.81 9.16 8.38
CA ALA A 89 -26.54 9.61 9.56
C ALA A 89 -25.81 10.76 10.27
N LEU A 90 -24.49 10.62 10.48
CA LEU A 90 -23.66 11.68 11.06
C LEU A 90 -23.70 12.95 10.21
N CYS A 91 -23.51 12.84 8.90
CA CYS A 91 -23.54 13.98 8.00
C CYS A 91 -24.90 14.69 8.02
N ALA A 92 -26.01 13.95 8.13
CA ALA A 92 -27.35 14.52 8.26
C ALA A 92 -27.52 15.26 9.60
N ALA A 93 -27.04 14.69 10.70
CA ALA A 93 -27.09 15.30 12.02
C ALA A 93 -26.26 16.59 12.12
N LEU A 94 -25.07 16.61 11.51
CA LEU A 94 -24.17 17.77 11.46
C LEU A 94 -24.74 18.95 10.64
N ARG A 95 -25.79 18.75 9.83
CA ARG A 95 -26.41 19.83 9.03
C ARG A 95 -27.08 20.91 9.88
N GLY A 96 -27.44 20.59 11.12
CA GLY A 96 -28.08 21.52 12.06
C GLY A 96 -27.10 22.25 12.98
N ASP A 97 -25.80 21.99 12.85
CA ASP A 97 -24.74 22.57 13.70
C ASP A 97 -24.04 23.76 13.00
N GLU A 98 -23.32 24.59 13.76
CA GLU A 98 -22.55 25.74 13.26
C GLU A 98 -21.20 25.31 12.64
N LEU A 99 -21.25 24.34 11.72
CA LEU A 99 -20.07 23.78 11.05
C LEU A 99 -19.87 24.34 9.64
N PRO A 100 -18.64 24.27 9.07
CA PRO A 100 -18.37 24.70 7.71
C PRO A 100 -19.21 23.98 6.64
N ARG A 101 -20.35 24.59 6.26
CA ARG A 101 -21.33 23.94 5.39
C ARG A 101 -20.79 23.50 4.01
N PRO A 102 -20.01 24.33 3.27
CA PRO A 102 -19.45 23.90 1.99
C PRO A 102 -18.53 22.68 2.09
N ALA A 103 -17.75 22.58 3.18
CA ALA A 103 -16.90 21.42 3.44
C ALA A 103 -17.74 20.17 3.73
N LEU A 104 -18.78 20.29 4.55
CA LEU A 104 -19.69 19.18 4.86
C LEU A 104 -20.42 18.68 3.60
N ASP A 105 -20.91 19.60 2.76
CA ASP A 105 -21.58 19.22 1.51
C ASP A 105 -20.63 18.50 0.53
N ALA A 106 -19.34 18.82 0.54
CA ALA A 106 -18.34 18.08 -0.24
C ALA A 106 -18.10 16.66 0.29
N HIS A 107 -18.11 16.44 1.61
CA HIS A 107 -18.06 15.09 2.19
C HIS A 107 -19.29 14.27 1.83
N VAL A 108 -20.48 14.87 1.88
CA VAL A 108 -21.72 14.20 1.46
C VAL A 108 -21.67 13.81 -0.03
N ALA A 109 -21.11 14.69 -0.88
CA ALA A 109 -20.90 14.37 -2.28
C ALA A 109 -19.89 13.21 -2.47
N ALA A 110 -18.76 13.23 -1.74
CA ALA A 110 -17.76 12.17 -1.78
C ALA A 110 -18.35 10.81 -1.36
N LEU A 111 -19.11 10.78 -0.25
CA LEU A 111 -19.79 9.58 0.23
C LEU A 111 -20.78 9.02 -0.79
N ARG A 112 -21.57 9.91 -1.43
CA ARG A 112 -22.47 9.52 -2.52
C ARG A 112 -21.71 8.92 -3.71
N HIS A 113 -20.61 9.54 -4.14
CA HIS A 113 -19.79 9.02 -5.24
C HIS A 113 -19.15 7.67 -4.91
N ALA A 114 -18.69 7.48 -3.68
CA ALA A 114 -18.17 6.20 -3.21
C ALA A 114 -19.23 5.11 -3.24
N ARG A 115 -20.44 5.36 -2.74
CA ARG A 115 -21.58 4.42 -2.82
C ARG A 115 -21.96 4.05 -4.25
N LEU A 116 -22.03 5.04 -5.14
CA LEU A 116 -22.32 4.80 -6.55
C LEU A 116 -21.24 3.91 -7.19
N THR A 117 -19.96 4.15 -6.87
CA THR A 117 -18.85 3.32 -7.35
C THR A 117 -18.93 1.92 -6.77
N TRP A 118 -19.13 1.79 -5.46
CA TRP A 118 -19.27 0.50 -4.75
C TRP A 118 -20.40 -0.35 -5.33
N SER A 119 -21.57 0.25 -5.55
CA SER A 119 -22.71 -0.42 -6.17
C SER A 119 -22.42 -0.83 -7.62
N ARG A 120 -21.83 0.07 -8.41
CA ARG A 120 -21.49 -0.18 -9.82
C ARG A 120 -20.51 -1.35 -10.00
N ILE A 121 -19.58 -1.51 -9.07
CA ILE A 121 -18.62 -2.63 -9.10
C ILE A 121 -19.15 -3.89 -8.40
N GLY A 122 -20.42 -3.90 -7.97
CA GLY A 122 -21.05 -5.05 -7.33
C GLY A 122 -20.39 -5.44 -6.01
N ALA A 123 -19.93 -4.45 -5.22
CA ALA A 123 -19.18 -4.68 -3.98
C ALA A 123 -17.90 -5.52 -4.15
N ASP A 124 -17.34 -5.55 -5.38
CA ASP A 124 -16.12 -6.29 -5.70
C ASP A 124 -14.98 -5.35 -6.13
N LEU A 125 -14.28 -4.81 -5.13
CA LEU A 125 -13.18 -3.86 -5.36
C LEU A 125 -11.94 -4.51 -6.00
N PRO A 126 -11.46 -5.70 -5.56
CA PRO A 126 -10.40 -6.40 -6.29
C PRO A 126 -10.81 -6.77 -7.73
N GLY A 127 -12.06 -7.17 -7.96
CA GLY A 127 -12.59 -7.43 -9.29
C GLY A 127 -12.62 -6.19 -10.19
N ALA A 128 -12.90 -5.01 -9.62
CA ALA A 128 -12.81 -3.73 -10.35
C ALA A 128 -11.37 -3.43 -10.82
N PHE A 129 -10.37 -3.66 -9.97
CA PHE A 129 -8.96 -3.54 -10.37
C PHE A 129 -8.56 -4.59 -11.42
N ALA A 130 -9.01 -5.84 -11.28
CA ALA A 130 -8.80 -6.88 -12.28
C ALA A 130 -9.34 -6.47 -13.66
N ARG A 131 -10.54 -5.86 -13.69
CA ARG A 131 -11.14 -5.32 -14.90
C ARG A 131 -10.28 -4.19 -15.49
N LEU A 132 -9.88 -3.21 -14.68
CA LEU A 132 -9.03 -2.09 -15.14
C LEU A 132 -7.67 -2.56 -15.69
N ALA A 133 -7.12 -3.64 -15.14
CA ALA A 133 -5.91 -4.28 -15.66
C ALA A 133 -6.14 -4.92 -17.04
N ARG A 134 -7.23 -5.68 -17.22
CA ARG A 134 -7.61 -6.26 -18.52
C ARG A 134 -7.91 -5.21 -19.59
N GLU A 135 -8.41 -4.05 -19.18
CA GLU A 135 -8.63 -2.90 -20.07
C GLU A 135 -7.33 -2.13 -20.40
N GLY A 136 -6.18 -2.54 -19.84
CA GLY A 136 -4.88 -1.91 -20.10
C GLY A 136 -4.67 -0.58 -19.38
N ARG A 137 -5.53 -0.19 -18.45
CA ARG A 137 -5.42 1.07 -17.68
C ARG A 137 -4.51 0.94 -16.47
N LEU A 138 -4.35 -0.28 -15.98
CA LEU A 138 -3.60 -0.63 -14.77
C LEU A 138 -2.60 -1.75 -15.09
N SER A 139 -1.46 -1.75 -14.41
CA SER A 139 -0.58 -2.92 -14.24
C SER A 139 -0.68 -3.35 -12.79
N LEU A 140 -0.97 -4.63 -12.56
CA LEU A 140 -1.18 -5.17 -11.21
C LEU A 140 0.07 -5.89 -10.72
N TRP A 141 0.54 -5.44 -9.56
CA TRP A 141 1.67 -6.00 -8.84
C TRP A 141 1.19 -6.64 -7.54
N THR A 142 2.02 -7.53 -6.99
CA THR A 142 1.85 -8.07 -5.64
C THR A 142 3.00 -7.67 -4.73
N THR A 143 3.01 -8.15 -3.49
CA THR A 143 4.09 -8.02 -2.51
C THR A 143 4.18 -9.31 -1.69
N ALA A 144 5.03 -9.38 -0.67
CA ALA A 144 5.08 -10.56 0.22
C ALA A 144 3.72 -10.80 0.86
N LEU A 145 3.36 -12.07 1.08
CA LEU A 145 2.02 -12.50 1.55
C LEU A 145 1.47 -11.63 2.69
N THR A 146 2.30 -11.37 3.70
CA THR A 146 1.95 -10.54 4.87
C THR A 146 2.85 -9.32 4.99
N HIS A 147 3.43 -8.88 3.88
CA HIS A 147 4.34 -7.72 3.86
C HIS A 147 5.52 -7.87 4.84
N ALA A 148 6.04 -9.09 5.02
CA ALA A 148 7.19 -9.33 5.88
C ALA A 148 8.46 -8.68 5.31
N LEU A 149 9.28 -8.05 6.17
CA LEU A 149 10.52 -7.38 5.76
C LEU A 149 11.59 -8.41 5.36
N LEU A 150 11.58 -8.82 4.09
CA LEU A 150 12.36 -9.93 3.54
C LEU A 150 13.86 -9.92 3.90
N PRO A 151 14.57 -8.77 3.94
CA PRO A 151 15.98 -8.74 4.36
C PRO A 151 16.27 -9.33 5.75
N LEU A 152 15.29 -9.34 6.67
CA LEU A 152 15.45 -9.92 8.01
C LEU A 152 15.56 -11.45 7.99
N PHE A 153 15.15 -12.10 6.90
CA PHE A 153 15.03 -13.56 6.80
C PHE A 153 16.08 -14.18 5.88
N THR A 154 17.15 -13.45 5.53
CA THR A 154 18.23 -13.95 4.65
C THR A 154 18.95 -15.19 5.20
N ALA A 155 18.93 -15.38 6.53
CA ALA A 155 19.44 -16.60 7.17
C ALA A 155 18.47 -17.81 7.05
N GLN A 156 17.24 -17.59 6.59
CA GLN A 156 16.17 -18.59 6.44
C GLN A 156 15.49 -18.46 5.07
N PRO A 157 16.19 -18.79 3.95
CA PRO A 157 15.70 -18.52 2.59
C PRO A 157 14.34 -19.15 2.27
N TRP A 158 14.03 -20.31 2.86
CA TRP A 158 12.73 -20.99 2.70
C TRP A 158 11.54 -20.10 3.10
N PHE A 159 11.72 -19.19 4.07
CA PHE A 159 10.65 -18.31 4.52
C PHE A 159 10.44 -17.14 3.57
N ILE A 160 11.52 -16.63 2.95
CA ILE A 160 11.44 -15.65 1.87
C ILE A 160 10.72 -16.28 0.67
N ASP A 161 11.13 -17.49 0.28
CA ASP A 161 10.51 -18.25 -0.81
C ASP A 161 9.01 -18.46 -0.57
N ALA A 162 8.63 -18.92 0.62
CA ALA A 162 7.23 -19.12 0.98
C ALA A 162 6.40 -17.82 0.93
N GLN A 163 6.94 -16.68 1.38
CA GLN A 163 6.29 -15.38 1.30
C GLN A 163 6.01 -14.96 -0.15
N VAL A 164 6.94 -15.21 -1.06
CA VAL A 164 6.82 -14.86 -2.49
C VAL A 164 5.89 -15.84 -3.22
N ALA A 165 6.08 -17.15 -3.03
CA ALA A 165 5.29 -18.20 -3.66
C ALA A 165 3.79 -18.04 -3.36
N LEU A 166 3.45 -17.86 -2.09
CA LEU A 166 2.07 -17.71 -1.65
C LEU A 166 1.44 -16.40 -2.14
N ALA A 167 2.22 -15.32 -2.23
CA ALA A 167 1.75 -14.07 -2.80
C ALA A 167 1.41 -14.20 -4.29
N VAL A 168 2.32 -14.78 -5.09
CA VAL A 168 2.12 -15.00 -6.53
C VAL A 168 0.91 -15.89 -6.78
N ALA A 169 0.77 -16.97 -6.01
CA ALA A 169 -0.36 -17.86 -6.14
C ALA A 169 -1.68 -17.20 -5.73
N THR A 170 -1.70 -16.42 -4.64
CA THR A 170 -2.88 -15.65 -4.21
C THR A 170 -3.28 -14.61 -5.26
N HIS A 171 -2.31 -13.88 -5.81
CA HIS A 171 -2.55 -12.93 -6.89
C HIS A 171 -3.13 -13.62 -8.13
N THR A 172 -2.51 -14.71 -8.58
CA THR A 172 -2.95 -15.45 -9.76
C THR A 172 -4.36 -15.99 -9.61
N ARG A 173 -4.68 -16.57 -8.45
CA ARG A 173 -6.02 -17.06 -8.12
C ARG A 173 -7.07 -15.95 -8.17
N ARG A 174 -6.75 -14.76 -7.65
CA ARG A 174 -7.72 -13.67 -7.55
C ARG A 174 -7.90 -12.87 -8.84
N PHE A 175 -6.80 -12.57 -9.52
CA PHE A 175 -6.78 -11.69 -10.69
C PHE A 175 -6.76 -12.44 -12.03
N GLY A 176 -6.56 -13.76 -12.00
CA GLY A 176 -6.56 -14.63 -13.19
C GLY A 176 -5.26 -14.61 -14.00
N ALA A 177 -4.23 -13.90 -13.52
CA ALA A 177 -2.92 -13.82 -14.16
C ALA A 177 -1.82 -13.65 -13.10
N ALA A 178 -0.60 -14.09 -13.44
CA ALA A 178 0.58 -13.81 -12.63
C ALA A 178 0.80 -12.28 -12.51
N PRO A 179 1.33 -11.79 -11.38
CA PRO A 179 1.63 -10.37 -11.20
C PRO A 179 2.71 -9.92 -12.19
N GLU A 180 2.59 -8.70 -12.71
CA GLU A 180 3.56 -8.10 -13.65
C GLU A 180 4.85 -7.61 -12.96
N GLY A 181 4.90 -7.69 -11.64
CA GLY A 181 6.04 -7.29 -10.83
C GLY A 181 5.71 -7.37 -9.35
N PHE A 182 6.69 -6.99 -8.54
CA PHE A 182 6.64 -7.19 -7.10
C PHE A 182 7.12 -5.96 -6.35
N TRP A 183 6.27 -5.43 -5.49
CA TRP A 183 6.68 -4.47 -4.49
C TRP A 183 7.38 -5.20 -3.36
N LEU A 184 8.68 -4.98 -3.18
CA LEU A 184 9.37 -5.50 -2.01
C LEU A 184 8.86 -4.76 -0.77
N PRO A 185 8.45 -5.45 0.31
CA PRO A 185 8.05 -4.77 1.54
C PRO A 185 9.10 -3.77 1.97
N GLU A 186 8.69 -2.51 2.08
CA GLU A 186 9.54 -1.38 2.43
C GLU A 186 10.70 -1.10 1.45
N CYS A 187 10.55 -1.48 0.18
CA CYS A 187 11.63 -1.54 -0.81
C CYS A 187 12.86 -2.31 -0.27
N GLY A 188 12.61 -3.28 0.62
CA GLY A 188 13.63 -4.03 1.34
C GLY A 188 14.35 -5.04 0.46
N ILE A 189 15.63 -4.78 0.17
CA ILE A 189 16.48 -5.65 -0.65
C ILE A 189 17.74 -6.06 0.12
N ALA A 190 18.13 -7.32 -0.07
CA ALA A 190 19.38 -7.90 0.39
C ALA A 190 19.76 -9.07 -0.55
N PRO A 191 21.02 -9.53 -0.55
CA PRO A 191 21.42 -10.68 -1.36
C PRO A 191 20.51 -11.90 -1.13
N GLY A 192 20.04 -12.52 -2.21
CA GLY A 192 19.18 -13.72 -2.16
C GLY A 192 17.69 -13.43 -2.24
N VAL A 193 17.24 -12.20 -1.92
CA VAL A 193 15.83 -11.82 -2.08
C VAL A 193 15.42 -11.79 -3.55
N ASP A 194 16.31 -11.32 -4.43
CA ASP A 194 16.08 -11.28 -5.88
C ASP A 194 16.01 -12.66 -6.52
N VAL A 195 16.71 -13.65 -5.97
CA VAL A 195 16.64 -15.05 -6.41
C VAL A 195 15.24 -15.61 -6.17
N ALA A 196 14.69 -15.42 -4.97
CA ALA A 196 13.32 -15.86 -4.65
C ALA A 196 12.28 -15.20 -5.57
N LEU A 197 12.45 -13.91 -5.92
CA LEU A 197 11.59 -13.26 -6.92
C LEU A 197 11.68 -13.95 -8.29
N ALA A 198 12.90 -14.16 -8.79
CA ALA A 198 13.13 -14.75 -10.10
C ALA A 198 12.59 -16.19 -10.21
N ASP A 199 12.75 -17.01 -9.16
CA ASP A 199 12.27 -18.40 -9.11
C ASP A 199 10.75 -18.50 -9.24
N HIS A 200 10.01 -17.46 -8.84
CA HIS A 200 8.55 -17.37 -8.97
C HIS A 200 8.09 -16.50 -10.16
N GLY A 201 8.97 -16.26 -11.13
CA GLY A 201 8.65 -15.58 -12.39
C GLY A 201 8.47 -14.07 -12.27
N ILE A 202 8.84 -13.46 -11.14
CA ILE A 202 8.85 -12.00 -10.97
C ILE A 202 10.08 -11.43 -11.67
N TYR A 203 9.84 -10.45 -12.56
CA TYR A 203 10.89 -9.84 -13.37
C TYR A 203 11.11 -8.35 -13.11
N ALA A 204 10.31 -7.71 -12.27
CA ALA A 204 10.41 -6.27 -11.98
C ALA A 204 10.10 -5.93 -10.52
N THR A 205 10.88 -5.01 -9.95
CA THR A 205 10.66 -4.44 -8.62
C THR A 205 11.12 -2.98 -8.53
N VAL A 206 10.76 -2.30 -7.45
CA VAL A 206 11.18 -0.94 -7.12
C VAL A 206 12.07 -0.97 -5.90
N LEU A 207 13.16 -0.19 -5.94
CA LEU A 207 14.10 -0.04 -4.85
C LEU A 207 14.29 1.44 -4.48
N GLU A 208 14.77 1.70 -3.26
CA GLU A 208 15.24 3.03 -2.91
C GLU A 208 16.44 3.44 -3.78
N SER A 209 16.56 4.74 -4.04
CA SER A 209 17.58 5.37 -4.88
C SER A 209 18.99 4.87 -4.57
N HIS A 210 19.36 4.82 -3.28
CA HIS A 210 20.70 4.46 -2.86
C HIS A 210 21.04 2.97 -3.02
N ALA A 211 20.02 2.11 -3.15
CA ALA A 211 20.22 0.71 -3.52
C ALA A 211 20.92 0.59 -4.87
N LEU A 212 20.52 1.44 -5.83
CA LEU A 212 21.11 1.49 -7.17
C LEU A 212 22.37 2.35 -7.18
N LEU A 213 22.35 3.56 -6.60
CA LEU A 213 23.48 4.50 -6.65
C LEU A 213 24.77 3.90 -6.07
N TYR A 214 24.65 3.03 -5.06
CA TYR A 214 25.75 2.31 -4.42
C TYR A 214 25.82 0.83 -4.84
N GLY A 215 25.09 0.43 -5.89
CA GLY A 215 25.17 -0.92 -6.44
C GLY A 215 26.53 -1.21 -7.11
N HIS A 216 26.82 -2.49 -7.32
CA HIS A 216 28.08 -2.97 -7.91
C HIS A 216 27.86 -3.80 -9.18
N PRO A 217 28.50 -3.44 -10.32
CA PRO A 217 29.23 -2.19 -10.56
C PRO A 217 28.30 -0.97 -10.48
N ARG A 218 28.88 0.23 -10.28
CA ARG A 218 28.11 1.47 -10.22
C ARG A 218 27.29 1.67 -11.51
N PRO A 219 25.97 1.90 -11.44
CA PRO A 219 25.16 2.07 -12.64
C PRO A 219 25.53 3.36 -13.39
N PRO A 220 25.62 3.32 -14.73
CA PRO A 220 26.06 4.46 -15.53
C PRO A 220 25.08 5.64 -15.50
N ASP A 221 23.79 5.35 -15.44
CA ASP A 221 22.70 6.34 -15.55
C ASP A 221 21.99 6.60 -14.20
N ALA A 222 22.61 6.22 -13.08
CA ALA A 222 22.03 6.37 -11.74
C ALA A 222 20.61 5.75 -11.65
N THR A 223 19.61 6.51 -11.21
CA THR A 223 18.19 6.09 -11.14
C THR A 223 17.41 6.42 -12.41
N ALA A 224 18.00 7.12 -13.38
CA ALA A 224 17.34 7.50 -14.63
C ALA A 224 17.19 6.34 -15.62
N ARG A 225 17.77 5.17 -15.32
CA ARG A 225 17.60 3.91 -16.05
C ARG A 225 17.60 2.76 -15.05
N PRO A 226 16.71 1.77 -15.17
CA PRO A 226 16.73 0.61 -14.28
C PRO A 226 17.97 -0.25 -14.55
N VAL A 227 18.27 -1.11 -13.58
CA VAL A 227 19.32 -2.13 -13.66
C VAL A 227 18.68 -3.51 -13.63
N VAL A 228 19.44 -4.57 -13.94
CA VAL A 228 19.00 -5.96 -13.76
C VAL A 228 19.92 -6.67 -12.76
N THR A 229 19.34 -7.39 -11.81
CA THR A 229 20.12 -8.18 -10.83
C THR A 229 20.78 -9.39 -11.51
N PRO A 230 21.75 -10.06 -10.85
CA PRO A 230 22.28 -11.31 -11.35
C PRO A 230 21.26 -12.41 -11.58
N ALA A 231 20.15 -12.40 -10.83
CA ALA A 231 19.04 -13.35 -10.97
C ALA A 231 18.07 -12.97 -12.11
N GLY A 232 18.23 -11.80 -12.74
CA GLY A 232 17.38 -11.39 -13.87
C GLY A 232 16.21 -10.47 -13.50
N VAL A 233 16.15 -9.96 -12.27
CA VAL A 233 15.08 -9.04 -11.84
C VAL A 233 15.44 -7.60 -12.20
N ALA A 234 14.58 -6.91 -12.93
CA ALA A 234 14.75 -5.48 -13.20
C ALA A 234 14.43 -4.64 -11.95
N CYS A 235 15.36 -3.79 -11.53
CA CYS A 235 15.20 -2.89 -10.39
C CYS A 235 15.09 -1.44 -10.84
N PHE A 236 13.95 -0.82 -10.53
CA PHE A 236 13.66 0.58 -10.79
C PHE A 236 13.96 1.40 -9.53
N GLY A 237 14.90 2.36 -9.62
CA GLY A 237 15.26 3.20 -8.49
C GLY A 237 14.29 4.36 -8.32
N ARG A 238 13.76 4.54 -7.11
CA ARG A 238 12.95 5.70 -6.72
C ARG A 238 13.63 7.01 -7.15
N ASP A 239 12.83 7.95 -7.65
CA ASP A 239 13.31 9.28 -8.00
C ASP A 239 13.18 10.25 -6.82
N VAL A 240 14.30 10.83 -6.40
CA VAL A 240 14.38 11.71 -5.22
C VAL A 240 13.55 12.99 -5.39
N ASP A 241 13.55 13.60 -6.57
CA ASP A 241 12.85 14.87 -6.81
C ASP A 241 11.32 14.66 -6.88
N ALA A 242 10.88 13.59 -7.53
CA ALA A 242 9.48 13.18 -7.59
C ALA A 242 8.95 12.82 -6.20
N ALA A 243 9.75 12.10 -5.42
CA ALA A 243 9.46 11.81 -4.02
C ALA A 243 9.31 13.10 -3.20
N ALA A 244 10.30 13.99 -3.24
CA ALA A 244 10.30 15.23 -2.46
C ALA A 244 9.10 16.13 -2.77
N SER A 245 8.68 16.19 -4.04
CA SER A 245 7.53 17.00 -4.48
C SER A 245 6.20 16.60 -3.83
N VAL A 246 6.06 15.36 -3.37
CA VAL A 246 4.80 14.86 -2.79
C VAL A 246 4.97 14.46 -1.31
N TRP A 247 6.04 13.76 -0.96
CA TRP A 247 6.27 13.24 0.40
C TRP A 247 6.81 14.26 1.40
N SER A 248 7.34 15.40 0.94
CA SER A 248 7.88 16.39 1.89
C SER A 248 6.76 17.04 2.70
N ARG A 249 6.84 16.91 4.02
CA ARG A 249 5.90 17.57 4.97
C ARG A 249 6.02 19.08 4.97
N GLU A 250 7.16 19.62 4.54
CA GLU A 250 7.43 21.06 4.57
C GLU A 250 7.14 21.70 3.21
N VAL A 251 7.64 21.11 2.12
CA VAL A 251 7.63 21.72 0.78
C VAL A 251 6.88 20.91 -0.27
N GLY A 252 6.35 19.74 0.10
CA GLY A 252 5.57 18.90 -0.80
C GLY A 252 4.19 19.48 -1.05
N TYR A 253 3.56 19.10 -2.15
CA TYR A 253 2.20 19.56 -2.46
C TYR A 253 1.20 19.36 -1.31
N PRO A 254 1.14 18.18 -0.64
CA PRO A 254 0.14 17.92 0.40
C PRO A 254 0.19 18.88 1.59
N SER A 255 1.33 19.52 1.86
CA SER A 255 1.47 20.45 2.99
C SER A 255 0.82 21.81 2.75
N ASN A 256 0.31 22.07 1.55
CA ASN A 256 -0.23 23.38 1.22
C ASN A 256 -1.40 23.77 2.15
N ALA A 257 -1.32 24.99 2.67
CA ALA A 257 -2.29 25.62 3.56
C ALA A 257 -3.77 25.51 3.13
N ILE A 258 -4.05 25.34 1.83
CA ILE A 258 -5.40 25.30 1.27
C ILE A 258 -6.03 23.89 1.34
N TYR A 259 -5.22 22.83 1.40
CA TYR A 259 -5.72 21.45 1.40
C TYR A 259 -6.40 21.05 2.71
N ARG A 260 -7.27 20.04 2.64
CA ARG A 260 -7.96 19.47 3.81
C ARG A 260 -6.93 19.01 4.84
N ASP A 261 -7.11 19.43 6.08
CA ASP A 261 -6.27 18.97 7.18
C ASP A 261 -6.68 17.55 7.58
N PHE A 262 -5.70 16.65 7.69
CA PHE A 262 -5.92 15.26 8.07
C PHE A 262 -6.26 15.08 9.55
N HIS A 263 -5.75 15.94 10.43
CA HIS A 263 -5.88 15.80 11.88
C HIS A 263 -7.13 16.50 12.43
N GLU A 264 -7.78 17.36 11.63
CA GLU A 264 -8.94 18.13 12.05
C GLU A 264 -10.27 17.43 11.73
N ASP A 265 -10.65 16.52 12.63
CA ASP A 265 -11.85 15.68 12.52
C ASP A 265 -13.01 16.19 13.41
N VAL A 266 -14.24 16.09 12.92
CA VAL A 266 -15.44 16.48 13.70
C VAL A 266 -15.63 15.61 14.95
N GLY A 267 -15.08 14.40 15.00
CA GLY A 267 -15.07 13.54 16.18
C GLY A 267 -14.47 14.20 17.43
N TYR A 268 -13.58 15.17 17.23
CA TYR A 268 -12.95 15.92 18.32
C TYR A 268 -13.56 17.30 18.57
N ARG A 269 -14.45 17.77 17.69
CA ARG A 269 -14.96 19.16 17.71
C ARG A 269 -16.48 19.25 17.89
N ALA A 270 -17.24 18.30 17.34
CA ALA A 270 -18.70 18.30 17.41
C ALA A 270 -19.22 17.96 18.83
N PRO A 271 -20.46 18.37 19.17
CA PRO A 271 -21.13 17.96 20.40
C PRO A 271 -21.17 16.43 20.57
N LEU A 272 -20.94 15.94 21.78
CA LEU A 272 -20.88 14.51 22.07
C LEU A 272 -22.18 13.77 21.69
N SER A 273 -23.33 14.45 21.81
CA SER A 273 -24.64 13.91 21.42
C SER A 273 -24.75 13.54 19.94
N LEU A 274 -23.92 14.13 19.07
CA LEU A 274 -23.90 13.82 17.64
C LEU A 274 -22.95 12.67 17.29
N LEU A 275 -22.10 12.25 18.24
CA LEU A 275 -20.97 11.35 18.00
C LEU A 275 -21.15 9.96 18.61
N VAL A 276 -22.33 9.65 19.16
CA VAL A 276 -22.58 8.41 19.94
C VAL A 276 -22.13 7.15 19.20
N ASP A 277 -22.40 7.06 17.89
CA ASP A 277 -22.05 5.89 17.06
C ASP A 277 -20.57 5.83 16.63
N PHE A 278 -19.79 6.86 17.00
CA PHE A 278 -18.38 7.05 16.64
C PHE A 278 -17.50 7.20 17.89
N LEU A 279 -18.00 6.92 19.09
CA LEU A 279 -17.14 6.83 20.26
C LEU A 279 -16.35 5.52 20.23
N ALA A 280 -15.18 5.52 20.87
CA ALA A 280 -14.46 4.29 21.16
C ALA A 280 -15.21 3.47 22.23
N ALA A 281 -14.81 2.21 22.42
CA ALA A 281 -15.46 1.30 23.36
C ALA A 281 -15.45 1.80 24.82
N ASP A 282 -14.47 2.62 25.19
CA ASP A 282 -14.36 3.27 26.51
C ASP A 282 -15.15 4.59 26.61
N GLY A 283 -15.90 4.96 25.57
CA GLY A 283 -16.67 6.20 25.48
C GLY A 283 -15.84 7.43 25.10
N SER A 284 -14.54 7.28 24.83
CA SER A 284 -13.68 8.39 24.39
C SER A 284 -14.00 8.82 22.95
N ARG A 285 -13.66 10.07 22.62
CA ARG A 285 -13.80 10.61 21.26
C ARG A 285 -12.86 9.88 20.32
N SER A 286 -13.36 9.48 19.15
CA SER A 286 -12.56 8.87 18.10
C SER A 286 -12.76 9.58 16.75
N PRO A 287 -11.88 9.38 15.77
CA PRO A 287 -12.05 9.95 14.44
C PRO A 287 -13.33 9.43 13.77
N THR A 288 -14.00 10.32 13.04
CA THR A 288 -15.18 9.98 12.23
C THR A 288 -14.85 9.83 10.75
N GLY A 289 -13.74 10.41 10.29
CA GLY A 289 -13.40 10.55 8.87
C GLY A 289 -13.87 11.87 8.27
N ILE A 290 -14.83 12.58 8.89
CA ILE A 290 -15.37 13.85 8.41
C ILE A 290 -14.49 15.01 8.91
N LYS A 291 -13.77 15.64 7.97
CA LYS A 291 -12.74 16.65 8.26
C LYS A 291 -13.05 17.96 7.52
N LEU A 292 -13.36 19.03 8.25
CA LEU A 292 -13.98 20.25 7.68
C LEU A 292 -13.04 21.46 7.59
N TRP A 293 -11.79 21.29 8.01
CA TRP A 293 -10.80 22.37 8.09
C TRP A 293 -9.62 22.12 7.15
N ARG A 294 -8.92 23.21 6.81
CA ARG A 294 -7.70 23.17 5.99
C ARG A 294 -6.45 23.28 6.84
N VAL A 295 -5.31 22.85 6.29
CA VAL A 295 -3.99 22.92 6.93
C VAL A 295 -3.73 24.29 7.55
N THR A 296 -4.18 25.36 6.87
CA THR A 296 -4.13 26.77 7.31
C THR A 296 -2.74 27.35 7.29
N ASP A 297 -1.85 26.80 8.12
CA ASP A 297 -0.42 27.08 8.14
C ASP A 297 0.30 26.03 9.01
N HIS A 298 1.62 26.17 9.11
CA HIS A 298 2.47 25.34 9.96
C HIS A 298 2.90 26.05 11.25
N GLN A 299 2.36 27.24 11.52
CA GLN A 299 2.69 28.06 12.70
C GLN A 299 1.66 27.90 13.82
N GLY A 300 0.61 27.10 13.60
CA GLY A 300 -0.38 26.75 14.61
C GLY A 300 -1.51 27.77 14.74
N SER A 301 -1.78 28.57 13.71
CA SER A 301 -2.92 29.49 13.74
C SER A 301 -4.24 28.72 13.84
N PRO A 302 -5.33 29.37 14.31
CA PRO A 302 -6.66 28.77 14.31
C PRO A 302 -7.05 28.26 12.92
N LYS A 303 -7.34 26.96 12.85
CA LYS A 303 -7.66 26.26 11.61
C LYS A 303 -8.88 26.88 10.95
N GLN A 304 -8.75 27.17 9.66
CA GLN A 304 -9.77 27.81 8.86
C GLN A 304 -10.64 26.77 8.15
N PRO A 305 -11.89 27.11 7.80
CA PRO A 305 -12.74 26.27 6.96
C PRO A 305 -12.04 25.82 5.67
N TRP A 306 -12.17 24.55 5.32
CA TRP A 306 -11.68 24.01 4.06
C TRP A 306 -12.60 24.45 2.91
N ASN A 307 -12.00 24.88 1.79
CA ASN A 307 -12.72 25.25 0.56
C ASN A 307 -12.45 24.19 -0.53
N PRO A 308 -13.40 23.26 -0.76
CA PRO A 308 -13.20 22.14 -1.69
C PRO A 308 -12.93 22.59 -3.13
N THR A 309 -13.58 23.67 -3.59
CA THR A 309 -13.44 24.17 -4.96
C THR A 309 -12.04 24.73 -5.22
N LEU A 310 -11.52 25.51 -4.27
CA LEU A 310 -10.18 26.08 -4.36
C LEU A 310 -9.11 24.98 -4.28
N ALA A 311 -9.27 24.07 -3.32
CA ALA A 311 -8.36 22.94 -3.13
C ALA A 311 -8.30 22.03 -4.38
N ARG A 312 -9.45 21.70 -4.96
CA ARG A 312 -9.53 20.94 -6.23
C ARG A 312 -8.81 21.65 -7.37
N SER A 313 -9.00 22.97 -7.51
CA SER A 313 -8.36 23.77 -8.56
C SER A 313 -6.84 23.78 -8.40
N LEU A 314 -6.35 23.90 -7.16
CA LEU A 314 -4.93 23.85 -6.85
C LEU A 314 -4.32 22.47 -7.12
N ALA A 315 -5.02 21.38 -6.76
CA ALA A 315 -4.56 20.01 -7.03
C ALA A 315 -4.34 19.76 -8.51
N LEU A 316 -5.22 20.25 -9.37
CA LEU A 316 -5.04 20.17 -10.83
C LEU A 316 -3.86 21.03 -11.33
N ALA A 317 -3.61 22.19 -10.70
CA ALA A 317 -2.44 23.01 -11.01
C ALA A 317 -1.12 22.32 -10.59
N HIS A 318 -1.08 21.74 -9.39
CA HIS A 318 0.06 20.94 -8.92
C HIS A 318 0.31 19.72 -9.82
N ALA A 319 -0.74 19.05 -10.30
CA ALA A 319 -0.61 17.93 -11.22
C ALA A 319 0.08 18.32 -12.54
N ARG A 320 -0.31 19.45 -13.13
CA ARG A 320 0.34 20.01 -14.32
C ARG A 320 1.79 20.39 -14.06
N ASP A 321 2.05 21.08 -12.96
CA ASP A 321 3.41 21.45 -12.55
C ASP A 321 4.32 20.23 -12.38
N PHE A 322 3.84 19.16 -11.74
CA PHE A 322 4.59 17.91 -11.62
C PHE A 322 4.86 17.27 -12.99
N ALA A 323 3.85 17.19 -13.86
CA ALA A 323 4.00 16.65 -15.22
C ALA A 323 5.02 17.45 -16.04
N ASP A 324 4.96 18.78 -15.98
CA ASP A 324 5.88 19.69 -16.69
C ASP A 324 7.32 19.55 -16.16
N ARG A 325 7.50 19.40 -14.85
CA ARG A 325 8.81 19.11 -14.25
C ARG A 325 9.36 17.77 -14.74
N CYS A 326 8.54 16.73 -14.78
CA CYS A 326 8.94 15.42 -15.30
C CYS A 326 9.33 15.49 -16.77
N ALA A 327 8.52 16.15 -17.60
CA ALA A 327 8.81 16.34 -19.02
C ALA A 327 10.16 17.01 -19.25
N ARG A 328 10.42 18.15 -18.59
CA ARG A 328 11.71 18.86 -18.70
C ARG A 328 12.90 17.98 -18.31
N ARG A 329 12.76 17.19 -17.24
CA ARG A 329 13.82 16.29 -16.75
C ARG A 329 14.09 15.15 -17.73
N LEU A 330 13.04 14.51 -18.26
CA LEU A 330 13.17 13.44 -19.26
C LEU A 330 13.82 13.95 -20.56
N ASP A 331 13.42 15.14 -21.01
CA ASP A 331 13.98 15.75 -22.22
C ASP A 331 15.46 16.10 -22.01
N ALA A 332 15.84 16.65 -20.84
CA ALA A 332 17.23 16.95 -20.49
C ALA A 332 18.11 15.68 -20.36
N LEU A 333 17.57 14.59 -19.79
CA LEU A 333 18.28 13.30 -19.72
C LEU A 333 18.49 12.71 -21.12
N SER A 334 17.49 12.81 -21.99
CA SER A 334 17.58 12.37 -23.38
C SER A 334 18.65 13.15 -24.15
N GLN A 335 18.71 14.48 -23.97
CA GLN A 335 19.75 15.34 -24.57
C GLN A 335 21.17 15.00 -24.10
N ARG A 336 21.31 14.45 -22.88
CA ARG A 336 22.59 13.96 -22.33
C ARG A 336 22.95 12.55 -22.80
N GLY A 337 22.13 11.92 -23.64
CA GLY A 337 22.39 10.59 -24.20
C GLY A 337 21.85 9.42 -23.38
N VAL A 338 21.07 9.67 -22.32
CA VAL A 338 20.42 8.57 -21.58
C VAL A 338 19.37 7.93 -22.49
N THR A 339 19.52 6.64 -22.75
CA THR A 339 18.57 5.88 -23.59
C THR A 339 17.37 5.47 -22.75
N GLY A 340 16.18 5.91 -23.18
CA GLY A 340 14.93 5.63 -22.46
C GLY A 340 14.98 6.09 -21.01
N PRO A 341 15.16 7.39 -20.72
CA PRO A 341 15.21 7.87 -19.35
C PRO A 341 13.89 7.63 -18.64
N VAL A 342 13.92 7.35 -17.35
CA VAL A 342 12.71 7.10 -16.57
C VAL A 342 12.71 7.87 -15.26
N ILE A 343 11.53 8.34 -14.85
CA ILE A 343 11.28 8.88 -13.52
C ILE A 343 10.36 7.90 -12.81
N VAL A 344 10.87 7.28 -11.73
CA VAL A 344 10.10 6.33 -10.92
C VAL A 344 9.52 7.06 -9.73
N ALA A 345 8.20 7.17 -9.67
CA ALA A 345 7.49 7.87 -8.60
C ALA A 345 6.60 6.88 -7.82
N PRO A 346 7.21 6.10 -6.90
CA PRO A 346 6.49 5.21 -6.00
C PRO A 346 5.93 5.95 -4.78
N TYR A 347 4.69 5.64 -4.41
CA TYR A 347 4.00 6.21 -3.26
C TYR A 347 3.10 5.16 -2.60
N ASP A 348 2.84 5.30 -1.30
CA ASP A 348 1.70 4.62 -0.67
C ASP A 348 0.41 5.07 -1.37
N ALA A 349 -0.49 4.13 -1.65
CA ALA A 349 -1.73 4.43 -2.36
C ALA A 349 -2.61 5.38 -1.53
N GLU A 350 -2.67 5.14 -0.22
CA GLU A 350 -3.45 5.88 0.77
C GLU A 350 -2.99 7.33 0.90
N LEU A 351 -1.80 7.68 0.40
CA LEU A 351 -1.42 9.08 0.25
C LEU A 351 -2.44 9.83 -0.59
N PHE A 352 -2.93 9.23 -1.68
CA PHE A 352 -3.87 9.85 -2.59
C PHE A 352 -5.31 9.60 -2.15
N GLY A 353 -5.87 10.59 -1.46
CA GLY A 353 -7.26 10.63 -1.03
C GLY A 353 -7.45 10.49 0.48
N HIS A 354 -6.67 9.65 1.15
CA HIS A 354 -6.78 9.50 2.61
C HIS A 354 -5.93 10.53 3.36
N TRP A 355 -4.60 10.41 3.29
CA TRP A 355 -3.67 11.37 3.93
C TRP A 355 -3.72 12.75 3.26
N TRP A 356 -3.73 12.78 1.92
CA TRP A 356 -3.95 13.98 1.12
C TRP A 356 -5.25 13.86 0.35
N PHE A 357 -6.30 14.54 0.83
CA PHE A 357 -7.66 14.37 0.31
C PHE A 357 -7.81 14.67 -1.17
N GLU A 358 -7.17 15.75 -1.63
CA GLU A 358 -7.19 16.15 -3.02
C GLU A 358 -6.23 15.33 -3.90
N GLY A 359 -5.51 14.37 -3.32
CA GLY A 359 -4.55 13.52 -4.02
C GLY A 359 -5.17 12.72 -5.17
N THR A 360 -6.43 12.28 -5.07
CA THR A 360 -7.13 11.61 -6.18
C THR A 360 -7.44 12.56 -7.33
N THR A 361 -7.76 13.84 -7.03
CA THR A 361 -7.90 14.90 -8.03
C THR A 361 -6.55 15.19 -8.70
N PHE A 362 -5.48 15.29 -7.91
CA PHE A 362 -4.13 15.43 -8.43
C PHE A 362 -3.76 14.27 -9.36
N LEU A 363 -4.00 13.03 -8.94
CA LEU A 363 -3.69 11.83 -9.73
C LEU A 363 -4.45 11.81 -11.06
N ALA A 364 -5.73 12.15 -11.06
CA ALA A 364 -6.54 12.28 -12.28
C ALA A 364 -5.95 13.34 -13.23
N GLY A 365 -5.62 14.52 -12.69
CA GLY A 365 -4.99 15.60 -13.46
C GLY A 365 -3.61 15.20 -13.99
N LEU A 366 -2.85 14.42 -13.22
CA LEU A 366 -1.49 14.01 -13.55
C LEU A 366 -1.50 12.98 -14.67
N LEU A 367 -2.34 11.96 -14.58
CA LEU A 367 -2.51 10.95 -15.64
C LEU A 367 -3.01 11.59 -16.94
N ALA A 368 -3.90 12.59 -16.85
CA ALA A 368 -4.33 13.37 -18.01
C ALA A 368 -3.18 14.20 -18.61
N ALA A 369 -2.36 14.85 -17.79
CA ALA A 369 -1.26 15.70 -18.24
C ALA A 369 -0.06 14.91 -18.80
N LEU A 370 0.28 13.76 -18.21
CA LEU A 370 1.35 12.88 -18.68
C LEU A 370 0.98 12.18 -19.99
N GLY A 371 -0.29 11.76 -20.13
CA GLY A 371 -0.76 11.01 -21.29
C GLY A 371 0.13 9.79 -21.58
N PRO A 372 0.66 9.63 -22.81
CA PRO A 372 1.53 8.50 -23.19
C PRO A 372 2.88 8.44 -22.47
N ARG A 373 3.28 9.49 -21.73
CA ARG A 373 4.49 9.45 -20.90
C ARG A 373 4.27 8.69 -19.59
N ALA A 374 3.03 8.50 -19.13
CA ALA A 374 2.72 7.63 -18.00
C ALA A 374 2.70 6.17 -18.48
N ILE A 375 3.75 5.44 -18.14
CA ILE A 375 3.99 4.06 -18.57
C ILE A 375 4.10 3.13 -17.36
N THR A 376 4.13 1.83 -17.61
CA THR A 376 4.37 0.78 -16.60
C THR A 376 5.79 0.19 -16.74
N PRO A 377 6.30 -0.51 -15.72
CA PRO A 377 7.58 -1.21 -15.82
C PRO A 377 7.61 -2.21 -16.98
N THR A 378 6.50 -2.92 -17.22
CA THR A 378 6.34 -3.82 -18.37
C THR A 378 6.48 -3.07 -19.70
N ASP A 379 5.81 -1.91 -19.85
CA ASP A 379 5.93 -1.10 -21.07
C ASP A 379 7.37 -0.64 -21.29
N TYR A 380 8.07 -0.27 -20.21
CA TYR A 380 9.48 0.12 -20.26
C TYR A 380 10.36 -1.03 -20.75
N LEU A 381 10.26 -2.20 -20.12
CA LEU A 381 11.10 -3.37 -20.44
C LEU A 381 10.85 -3.88 -21.86
N SER A 382 9.61 -3.76 -22.37
CA SER A 382 9.30 -4.13 -23.77
C SER A 382 10.05 -3.27 -24.80
N ARG A 383 10.44 -2.05 -24.44
CA ARG A 383 11.12 -1.07 -25.33
C ARG A 383 12.62 -0.97 -25.06
N TYR A 384 13.02 -1.09 -23.79
CA TYR A 384 14.36 -0.79 -23.29
C TYR A 384 14.98 -1.92 -22.45
N GLY A 385 14.55 -3.17 -22.65
CA GLY A 385 14.89 -4.33 -21.81
C GLY A 385 16.36 -4.76 -21.76
N SER A 386 17.25 -4.17 -22.57
CA SER A 386 18.70 -4.37 -22.43
C SER A 386 19.23 -3.51 -21.28
N LEU A 387 19.28 -4.06 -20.07
CA LEU A 387 19.68 -3.33 -18.86
C LEU A 387 21.11 -3.65 -18.41
N PRO A 388 21.82 -2.69 -17.77
CA PRO A 388 23.09 -2.98 -17.12
C PRO A 388 22.89 -3.93 -15.95
N ARG A 389 23.77 -4.94 -15.86
CA ARG A 389 23.77 -5.91 -14.75
C ARG A 389 24.44 -5.29 -13.52
N VAL A 390 23.70 -5.21 -12.41
CA VAL A 390 24.16 -4.59 -11.15
C VAL A 390 23.63 -5.41 -9.98
N VAL A 391 24.45 -5.62 -8.95
CA VAL A 391 24.04 -6.09 -7.64
C VAL A 391 23.61 -4.88 -6.81
N PRO A 392 22.32 -4.71 -6.47
CA PRO A 392 21.88 -3.60 -5.64
C PRO A 392 22.50 -3.68 -4.23
N ASN A 393 22.79 -2.53 -3.64
CA ASN A 393 23.20 -2.48 -2.24
C ASN A 393 21.99 -2.78 -1.33
N ALA A 394 22.23 -3.39 -0.17
CA ALA A 394 21.17 -3.67 0.78
C ALA A 394 20.54 -2.36 1.32
N SER A 395 19.22 -2.27 1.28
CA SER A 395 18.50 -1.04 1.62
C SER A 395 17.04 -1.29 1.96
N THR A 396 16.41 -0.27 2.52
CA THR A 396 14.96 -0.07 2.52
C THR A 396 14.68 1.38 2.10
N TRP A 397 13.41 1.73 1.86
CA TRP A 397 12.98 3.13 1.72
C TRP A 397 12.61 3.79 3.06
N GLY A 398 12.86 3.11 4.18
CA GLY A 398 12.52 3.56 5.53
C GLY A 398 13.50 4.57 6.12
N GLU A 399 13.35 4.82 7.42
CA GLU A 399 14.21 5.75 8.18
C GLU A 399 15.70 5.42 7.99
N GLY A 400 16.46 6.41 7.50
CA GLY A 400 17.89 6.27 7.22
C GLY A 400 18.23 5.36 6.04
N GLY A 401 17.25 4.87 5.26
CA GLY A 401 17.46 4.02 4.10
C GLY A 401 17.82 2.56 4.43
N HIS A 402 17.62 2.14 5.68
CA HIS A 402 18.04 0.85 6.22
C HIS A 402 17.01 0.27 7.19
N LEU A 403 17.40 -0.67 8.04
CA LEU A 403 16.49 -1.43 8.90
C LEU A 403 16.12 -0.71 10.21
N ALA A 404 16.64 0.50 10.47
CA ALA A 404 16.54 1.17 11.78
C ALA A 404 15.10 1.43 12.24
N ARG A 405 14.15 1.58 11.30
CA ARG A 405 12.73 1.74 11.62
C ARG A 405 12.10 0.47 12.23
N TRP A 406 12.62 -0.71 11.90
CA TRP A 406 12.07 -2.00 12.35
C TRP A 406 12.96 -2.68 13.40
N VAL A 407 14.28 -2.52 13.29
CA VAL A 407 15.28 -3.11 14.20
C VAL A 407 15.67 -2.07 15.26
N HIS A 408 15.05 -2.19 16.43
CA HIS A 408 15.23 -1.26 17.56
C HIS A 408 15.10 -2.02 18.90
N PRO A 409 15.67 -1.52 20.02
CA PRO A 409 15.48 -2.13 21.33
C PRO A 409 14.01 -2.40 21.70
N SER A 410 13.08 -1.49 21.34
CA SER A 410 11.65 -1.64 21.61
C SER A 410 10.95 -2.75 20.82
N THR A 411 11.54 -3.23 19.72
CA THR A 411 10.97 -4.27 18.84
C THR A 411 11.74 -5.58 18.91
N THR A 412 12.86 -5.63 19.65
CA THR A 412 13.76 -6.79 19.70
C THR A 412 13.05 -8.06 20.17
N GLY A 413 12.16 -7.96 21.16
CA GLY A 413 11.40 -9.12 21.65
C GLY A 413 10.48 -9.73 20.59
N MET A 414 9.81 -8.89 19.80
CA MET A 414 8.93 -9.31 18.70
C MET A 414 9.73 -9.97 17.57
N LEU A 415 10.84 -9.34 17.15
CA LEU A 415 11.69 -9.88 16.09
C LEU A 415 12.32 -11.22 16.48
N ARG A 416 12.73 -11.39 17.74
CA ARG A 416 13.21 -12.69 18.24
C ARG A 416 12.12 -13.76 18.23
N ALA A 417 10.91 -13.42 18.67
CA ALA A 417 9.79 -14.36 18.63
C ALA A 417 9.49 -14.85 17.20
N VAL A 418 9.61 -13.97 16.21
CA VAL A 418 9.49 -14.33 14.79
C VAL A 418 10.65 -15.24 14.37
N ASP A 419 11.91 -14.85 14.57
CA ASP A 419 13.08 -15.67 14.17
C ASP A 419 13.08 -17.06 14.82
N ASP A 420 12.76 -17.16 16.12
CA ASP A 420 12.62 -18.43 16.84
C ASP A 420 11.55 -19.32 16.19
N SER A 421 10.41 -18.74 15.80
CA SER A 421 9.29 -19.47 15.20
C SER A 421 9.58 -19.90 13.76
N VAL A 422 10.28 -19.06 12.98
CA VAL A 422 10.81 -19.44 11.66
C VAL A 422 11.73 -20.64 11.83
N ARG A 423 12.70 -20.62 12.75
CA ARG A 423 13.62 -21.75 12.97
C ARG A 423 12.92 -23.03 13.45
N ALA A 424 11.86 -22.90 14.24
CA ALA A 424 11.17 -24.05 14.84
C ALA A 424 10.28 -24.83 13.86
N LEU A 425 9.63 -24.14 12.91
CA LEU A 425 8.62 -24.76 12.05
C LEU A 425 9.15 -25.91 11.17
N PRO A 426 10.31 -25.81 10.48
CA PRO A 426 10.86 -26.91 9.70
C PRO A 426 11.05 -28.20 10.50
N ALA A 427 11.58 -28.07 11.72
CA ALA A 427 11.92 -29.17 12.61
C ALA A 427 10.73 -29.74 13.42
N SER A 428 9.53 -29.16 13.27
CA SER A 428 8.35 -29.60 14.00
C SER A 428 7.90 -31.00 13.59
N ALA A 429 7.37 -31.79 14.54
CA ALA A 429 6.81 -33.12 14.30
C ALA A 429 5.29 -33.13 14.10
N VAL A 430 4.67 -31.94 13.97
CA VAL A 430 3.22 -31.82 13.81
C VAL A 430 2.77 -32.26 12.41
N GLY A 431 1.54 -32.78 12.33
CA GLY A 431 0.91 -33.17 11.06
C GLY A 431 0.70 -31.98 10.12
N LEU A 432 0.46 -32.27 8.83
CA LEU A 432 0.36 -31.25 7.77
C LEU A 432 -0.62 -30.13 8.11
N ALA A 433 -1.87 -30.46 8.51
CA ALA A 433 -2.88 -29.45 8.83
C ALA A 433 -2.44 -28.46 9.93
N ALA A 434 -1.78 -28.96 10.98
CA ALA A 434 -1.23 -28.12 12.05
C ALA A 434 -0.04 -27.29 11.54
N ARG A 435 0.85 -27.87 10.74
CA ARG A 435 1.96 -27.15 10.10
C ARG A 435 1.47 -26.00 9.21
N CYS A 436 0.43 -26.23 8.42
CA CYS A 436 -0.20 -25.20 7.59
C CYS A 436 -0.73 -24.05 8.44
N GLN A 437 -1.45 -24.36 9.53
CA GLN A 437 -1.93 -23.31 10.42
C GLN A 437 -0.78 -22.60 11.15
N CYS A 438 0.26 -23.30 11.59
CA CYS A 438 1.47 -22.68 12.13
C CYS A 438 2.09 -21.70 11.14
N LEU A 439 2.18 -22.06 9.85
CA LEU A 439 2.70 -21.14 8.85
C LEU A 439 1.81 -19.89 8.74
N ARG A 440 0.48 -20.01 8.73
CA ARG A 440 -0.41 -18.84 8.72
C ARG A 440 -0.16 -17.92 9.91
N GLU A 441 -0.09 -18.46 11.13
CA GLU A 441 0.20 -17.68 12.34
C GLU A 441 1.58 -17.00 12.26
N LEU A 442 2.59 -17.74 11.78
CA LEU A 442 3.94 -17.21 11.61
C LEU A 442 4.00 -16.08 10.58
N MET A 443 3.33 -16.24 9.44
CA MET A 443 3.26 -15.23 8.39
C MET A 443 2.60 -13.95 8.92
N LEU A 444 1.46 -14.08 9.60
CA LEU A 444 0.76 -12.97 10.24
C LEU A 444 1.61 -12.27 11.31
N MET A 445 2.32 -13.04 12.13
CA MET A 445 3.24 -12.52 13.13
C MET A 445 4.44 -11.78 12.52
N ALA A 446 4.89 -12.18 11.32
CA ALA A 446 6.07 -11.64 10.65
C ALA A 446 5.83 -10.35 9.84
N ALA A 447 4.61 -9.82 9.82
CA ALA A 447 4.29 -8.59 9.08
C ALA A 447 5.16 -7.41 9.54
N SER A 448 5.69 -6.61 8.60
CA SER A 448 6.56 -5.47 8.92
C SER A 448 5.83 -4.37 9.70
N ASP A 449 4.50 -4.35 9.63
CA ASP A 449 3.63 -3.37 10.27
C ASP A 449 3.81 -3.36 11.80
N TRP A 450 3.95 -4.54 12.43
CA TRP A 450 3.99 -4.60 13.89
C TRP A 450 5.19 -3.86 14.50
N PRO A 451 6.45 -4.15 14.08
CA PRO A 451 7.58 -3.35 14.52
C PRO A 451 7.49 -1.89 14.06
N PHE A 452 6.90 -1.59 12.89
CA PHE A 452 6.71 -0.23 12.41
C PHE A 452 5.80 0.60 13.33
N LEU A 453 4.65 0.04 13.72
CA LEU A 453 3.64 0.64 14.59
C LEU A 453 4.19 0.84 16.02
N VAL A 454 4.91 -0.14 16.56
CA VAL A 454 5.59 -0.03 17.86
C VAL A 454 6.67 1.05 17.85
N ARG A 455 7.45 1.17 16.77
CA ARG A 455 8.48 2.22 16.65
C ARG A 455 7.87 3.60 16.43
N GLY A 456 6.73 3.67 15.76
CA GLY A 456 5.98 4.91 15.48
C GLY A 456 5.13 5.42 16.63
N ASP A 457 4.95 4.62 17.68
CA ASP A 457 3.99 4.88 18.77
C ASP A 457 2.56 5.12 18.26
N THR A 458 2.19 4.36 17.22
CA THR A 458 0.86 4.41 16.59
C THR A 458 0.23 3.04 16.76
N ALA A 459 -0.80 2.91 17.60
CA ALA A 459 -1.41 1.61 17.94
C ALA A 459 -0.39 0.56 18.45
N ALA A 460 0.61 1.00 19.23
CA ALA A 460 1.71 0.14 19.68
C ALA A 460 1.23 -1.04 20.54
N ASP A 461 0.25 -0.82 21.42
CA ASP A 461 -0.29 -1.88 22.28
C ASP A 461 -1.07 -2.93 21.47
N TYR A 462 -1.83 -2.48 20.47
CA TYR A 462 -2.49 -3.37 19.52
C TYR A 462 -1.45 -4.21 18.75
N ALA A 463 -0.39 -3.59 18.23
CA ALA A 463 0.67 -4.30 17.51
C ALA A 463 1.39 -5.36 18.38
N ARG A 464 1.66 -5.05 19.66
CA ARG A 464 2.24 -6.02 20.61
C ARG A 464 1.29 -7.18 20.87
N SER A 465 0.02 -6.88 21.16
CA SER A 465 -1.03 -7.88 21.38
C SER A 465 -1.16 -8.83 20.19
N ARG A 466 -1.14 -8.30 18.95
CA ARG A 466 -1.19 -9.09 17.73
C ARG A 466 -0.03 -10.08 17.61
N VAL A 467 1.20 -9.66 17.88
CA VAL A 467 2.36 -10.57 17.84
C VAL A 467 2.28 -11.62 18.94
N GLU A 468 1.87 -11.25 20.15
CA GLU A 468 1.72 -12.19 21.26
C GLU A 468 0.62 -13.23 20.99
N ASP A 469 -0.52 -12.82 20.45
CA ASP A 469 -1.62 -13.71 20.08
C ASP A 469 -1.23 -14.72 19.00
N HIS A 470 -0.58 -14.26 17.92
CA HIS A 470 -0.11 -15.15 16.85
C HIS A 470 0.98 -16.10 17.35
N ARG A 471 1.89 -15.62 18.22
CA ARG A 471 2.91 -16.47 18.84
C ARG A 471 2.28 -17.53 19.74
N ALA A 472 1.32 -17.16 20.59
CA ALA A 472 0.65 -18.10 21.48
C ALA A 472 -0.12 -19.17 20.70
N ALA A 473 -0.80 -18.77 19.61
CA ALA A 473 -1.44 -19.70 18.70
C ALA A 473 -0.44 -20.65 18.03
N PHE A 474 0.67 -20.12 17.50
CA PHE A 474 1.75 -20.90 16.89
C PHE A 474 2.30 -21.97 17.84
N LEU A 475 2.65 -21.60 19.08
CA LEU A 475 3.20 -22.52 20.08
C LEU A 475 2.18 -23.58 20.53
N SER A 476 0.90 -23.21 20.64
CA SER A 476 -0.18 -24.13 20.98
C SER A 476 -0.37 -25.19 19.89
N LEU A 477 -0.32 -24.80 18.61
CA LEU A 477 -0.39 -25.71 17.46
C LEU A 477 0.82 -26.65 17.42
N LEU A 478 2.03 -26.15 17.70
CA LEU A 478 3.22 -27.00 17.84
C LEU A 478 3.09 -28.02 18.98
N SER A 479 2.30 -27.70 20.00
CA SER A 479 2.02 -28.58 21.15
C SER A 479 0.84 -29.53 20.92
N GLY A 480 0.27 -29.58 19.72
CA GLY A 480 -0.79 -30.52 19.35
C GLY A 480 -2.22 -30.00 19.48
N ALA A 481 -2.43 -28.68 19.61
CA ALA A 481 -3.76 -28.10 19.56
C ALA A 481 -4.45 -28.32 18.19
N ASP A 482 -5.77 -28.41 18.19
CA ASP A 482 -6.57 -28.59 16.98
C ASP A 482 -6.51 -27.34 16.07
N PRO A 483 -6.04 -27.46 14.81
CA PRO A 483 -5.96 -26.33 13.88
C PRO A 483 -7.31 -25.81 13.40
N THR A 484 -8.40 -26.60 13.49
CA THR A 484 -9.70 -26.24 12.88
C THR A 484 -10.36 -25.02 13.52
N ALA A 485 -10.24 -24.88 14.85
CA ALA A 485 -10.82 -23.76 15.58
C ALA A 485 -10.19 -22.41 15.18
N ARG A 486 -8.89 -22.41 14.83
CA ARG A 486 -8.15 -21.20 14.42
C ARG A 486 -8.35 -20.87 12.94
N SER A 487 -8.33 -21.86 12.05
CA SER A 487 -8.57 -21.66 10.61
C SER A 487 -9.89 -20.91 10.33
N ARG A 488 -10.97 -21.25 11.06
CA ARG A 488 -12.28 -20.58 10.92
C ARG A 488 -12.29 -19.10 11.33
N ARG A 489 -11.34 -18.65 12.16
CA ARG A 489 -11.30 -17.27 12.66
C ARG A 489 -10.74 -16.29 11.63
N TYR A 490 -9.92 -16.75 10.69
CA TYR A 490 -9.17 -15.85 9.81
C TYR A 490 -9.67 -15.80 8.37
N GLY A 491 -10.61 -16.65 7.92
CA GLY A 491 -11.15 -16.59 6.55
C GLY A 491 -10.05 -16.40 5.47
N TRP A 492 -8.90 -17.04 5.68
CA TRP A 492 -7.63 -16.66 5.07
C TRP A 492 -7.62 -16.97 3.57
N PRO A 493 -7.03 -16.11 2.70
CA PRO A 493 -6.83 -16.47 1.31
C PRO A 493 -5.76 -17.56 1.25
N ALA A 494 -5.99 -18.59 0.44
CA ALA A 494 -5.09 -19.73 0.20
C ALA A 494 -5.34 -21.02 1.02
N ASP A 495 -6.53 -21.29 1.56
CA ASP A 495 -6.77 -22.60 2.21
C ASP A 495 -6.49 -23.82 1.31
N ASP A 496 -6.57 -23.67 -0.02
CA ASP A 496 -6.19 -24.65 -1.03
C ASP A 496 -4.71 -24.53 -1.46
N VAL A 497 -4.21 -23.30 -1.63
CA VAL A 497 -2.86 -23.02 -2.16
C VAL A 497 -1.74 -23.21 -1.13
N LEU A 498 -2.02 -22.98 0.15
CA LEU A 498 -1.03 -23.10 1.24
C LEU A 498 -0.56 -24.55 1.37
N ASP A 499 -1.49 -25.50 1.25
CA ASP A 499 -1.22 -26.93 1.36
C ASP A 499 -0.31 -27.42 0.22
N ASP A 500 -0.53 -26.92 -1.01
CA ASP A 500 0.27 -27.24 -2.20
C ASP A 500 1.68 -26.64 -2.13
N VAL A 501 1.82 -25.39 -1.65
CA VAL A 501 3.14 -24.75 -1.48
C VAL A 501 3.90 -25.40 -0.32
N LEU A 502 3.23 -25.75 0.78
CA LEU A 502 3.84 -26.44 1.92
C LEU A 502 4.26 -27.89 1.61
N ALA A 503 3.54 -28.57 0.71
CA ALA A 503 3.95 -29.86 0.19
C ALA A 503 5.19 -29.79 -0.72
N ARG A 504 5.46 -28.62 -1.31
CA ARG A 504 6.58 -28.37 -2.24
C ARG A 504 7.76 -27.62 -1.62
N ALA A 505 7.57 -26.97 -0.47
CA ALA A 505 8.63 -26.32 0.28
C ALA A 505 9.66 -27.39 0.68
N VAL A 506 10.78 -27.40 -0.03
CA VAL A 506 11.94 -28.23 0.29
C VAL A 506 12.56 -27.62 1.55
N TRP A 507 12.49 -28.37 2.65
CA TRP A 507 13.05 -27.98 3.96
C TRP A 507 14.57 -28.22 4.01
#